data_AF-A0AAU3QYV0-F1
#
_entry.id   AF-A0AAU3QYV0-F1
#
_cell.length_a   1.000
_cell.length_b   1.000
_cell.length_c   1.000
_cell.angle_alpha   90.00
_cell.angle_beta   90.00
_cell.angle_gamma   90.00
#
_symmetry.space_group_name_H-M   'P 1'
#
loop_
_entity.id
_entity.type
_entity.pdbx_description
1 polymer ?
#
loop_
_entity_poly.entity_id
_entity_poly.type
_entity_poly.pdbx_seq_one_letter_code
_entity_poly.pdbx_strand_id
1 'polypeptide(L)'
;MPAERWNTLVSALAGWRHPAWFTLHRCRRELETHHVDLNLGYTTACWPADYVTWALDSTLTALAAHCFPVARIDAEDLGRSWALSATGPTVTGHGHALLAWLAGRGGDPRLRSDQPLPTPPRWPLPPEPGWS
;
A
#
# COMPACT_ATOMS: atom_id res chain seq x y z
N MET A 1 -1.84 17.68 19.44
CA MET A 1 -1.78 16.48 20.30
C MET A 1 -0.66 16.66 21.31
N PRO A 2 -0.88 16.43 22.60
CA PRO A 2 0.21 16.38 23.58
C PRO A 2 1.23 15.30 23.20
N ALA A 3 2.53 15.57 23.40
CA ALA A 3 3.62 14.73 22.90
C ALA A 3 3.54 13.29 23.44
N GLU A 4 3.15 13.15 24.70
CA GLU A 4 3.02 11.88 25.43
C GLU A 4 1.86 11.01 24.96
N ARG A 5 0.89 11.56 24.20
CA ARG A 5 -0.32 10.84 23.77
C ARG A 5 -0.25 10.26 22.37
N TRP A 6 0.86 10.46 21.65
CA TRP A 6 0.99 9.93 20.29
C TRP A 6 0.97 8.40 20.24
N ASN A 7 1.44 7.73 21.30
CA ASN A 7 1.47 6.27 21.39
C ASN A 7 0.17 5.66 21.95
N THR A 8 -0.81 6.48 22.36
CA THR A 8 -2.09 5.97 22.86
C THR A 8 -2.81 5.20 21.76
N LEU A 9 -3.23 3.96 22.05
CA LEU A 9 -4.00 3.15 21.12
C LEU A 9 -5.43 3.69 20.98
N VAL A 10 -5.83 3.95 19.75
CA VAL A 10 -7.18 4.36 19.33
C VAL A 10 -7.76 3.33 18.37
N SER A 11 -9.09 3.31 18.21
CA SER A 11 -9.76 2.36 17.33
C SER A 11 -10.03 2.96 15.94
N ALA A 12 -9.70 2.21 14.90
CA ALA A 12 -10.19 2.48 13.56
C ALA A 12 -11.69 2.16 13.46
N LEU A 13 -12.37 2.73 12.45
CA LEU A 13 -13.78 2.45 12.18
C LEU A 13 -14.04 0.94 11.95
N ALA A 14 -13.06 0.24 11.39
CA ALA A 14 -13.09 -1.21 11.17
C ALA A 14 -12.78 -2.04 12.43
N GLY A 15 -12.66 -1.42 13.61
CA GLY A 15 -12.56 -2.09 14.91
C GLY A 15 -11.15 -2.44 15.39
N TRP A 16 -10.13 -2.46 14.51
CA TRP A 16 -8.74 -2.70 14.90
C TRP A 16 -8.11 -1.46 15.56
N ARG A 17 -7.09 -1.68 16.40
CA ARG A 17 -6.43 -0.62 17.19
C ARG A 17 -5.09 -0.21 16.59
N HIS A 18 -4.72 1.05 16.79
CA HIS A 18 -3.41 1.57 16.40
C HIS A 18 -3.02 2.79 17.24
N PRO A 19 -1.74 3.14 17.35
CA PRO A 19 -1.31 4.38 17.99
C PRO A 19 -1.93 5.60 17.33
N ALA A 20 -2.21 6.65 18.11
CA ALA A 20 -2.81 7.88 17.61
C ALA A 20 -2.01 8.52 16.46
N TRP A 21 -0.67 8.40 16.47
CA TRP A 21 0.19 8.90 15.38
C TRP A 21 -0.10 8.24 14.04
N PHE A 22 -0.53 6.97 14.03
CA PHE A 22 -0.84 6.24 12.80
C PHE A 22 -2.09 6.79 12.09
N THR A 23 -2.92 7.58 12.80
CA THR A 23 -4.02 8.34 12.18
C THR A 23 -3.50 9.26 11.06
N LEU A 24 -2.32 9.87 11.22
CA LEU A 24 -1.76 10.77 10.21
C LEU A 24 -1.42 10.03 8.92
N HIS A 25 -0.85 8.83 9.04
CA HIS A 25 -0.59 7.95 7.91
C HIS A 25 -1.88 7.53 7.19
N ARG A 26 -2.93 7.22 7.95
CA ARG A 26 -4.27 6.94 7.41
C ARG A 26 -4.84 8.15 6.70
N CYS A 27 -4.83 9.34 7.31
CA CYS A 27 -5.29 10.57 6.68
C CYS A 27 -4.54 10.90 5.38
N ARG A 28 -3.21 10.75 5.37
CA ARG A 28 -2.41 10.94 4.15
C ARG A 28 -2.87 9.98 3.05
N ARG A 29 -3.02 8.70 3.37
CA ARG A 29 -3.54 7.70 2.44
C ARG A 29 -4.89 8.10 1.84
N GLU A 30 -5.86 8.46 2.68
CA GLU A 30 -7.19 8.91 2.24
C GLU A 30 -7.10 10.10 1.29
N LEU A 31 -6.30 11.12 1.63
CA LEU A 31 -6.10 12.30 0.78
C LEU A 31 -5.50 11.93 -0.58
N GLU A 32 -4.40 11.17 -0.59
CA GLU A 32 -3.69 10.79 -1.80
C GLU A 32 -4.56 9.94 -2.74
N THR A 33 -5.34 9.02 -2.18
CA THR A 33 -6.23 8.17 -2.99
C THR A 33 -7.47 8.90 -3.45
N HIS A 34 -8.12 9.68 -2.59
CA HIS A 34 -9.34 10.38 -2.98
C HIS A 34 -9.09 11.56 -3.89
N HIS A 35 -7.89 12.16 -3.86
CA HIS A 35 -7.53 13.16 -4.85
C HIS A 35 -7.43 12.55 -6.25
N VAL A 36 -6.91 11.32 -6.37
CA VAL A 36 -6.97 10.56 -7.64
C VAL A 36 -8.43 10.27 -8.01
N ASP A 37 -9.24 9.82 -7.05
CA ASP A 37 -10.64 9.46 -7.29
C ASP A 37 -11.50 10.66 -7.75
N LEU A 38 -11.15 11.90 -7.38
CA LEU A 38 -11.81 13.11 -7.88
C LEU A 38 -11.65 13.31 -9.39
N ASN A 39 -10.64 12.68 -10.01
CA ASN A 39 -10.39 12.72 -11.45
C ASN A 39 -10.26 14.16 -12.02
N LEU A 40 -9.58 15.05 -11.26
CA LEU A 40 -9.33 16.45 -11.63
C LEU A 40 -7.89 16.70 -12.12
N GLY A 41 -7.26 15.68 -12.69
CA GLY A 41 -5.88 15.75 -13.20
C GLY A 41 -4.79 15.34 -12.20
N TYR A 42 -5.14 15.11 -10.93
CA TYR A 42 -4.26 14.43 -9.98
C TYR A 42 -4.27 12.93 -10.27
N THR A 43 -3.12 12.34 -10.60
CA THR A 43 -3.01 10.92 -10.96
C THR A 43 -2.10 10.19 -9.98
N THR A 44 -2.05 8.86 -10.05
CA THR A 44 -1.15 8.07 -9.20
C THR A 44 0.32 8.42 -9.45
N ALA A 45 0.69 8.88 -10.65
CA ALA A 45 2.03 9.39 -10.94
C ALA A 45 2.38 10.69 -10.17
N CYS A 46 1.39 11.37 -9.59
CA CYS A 46 1.60 12.54 -8.73
C CYS A 46 1.86 12.16 -7.27
N TRP A 47 1.70 10.89 -6.89
CA TRP A 47 1.93 10.46 -5.51
C TRP A 47 3.38 10.69 -5.08
N PRO A 48 3.61 11.30 -3.91
CA PRO A 48 4.96 11.51 -3.39
C PRO A 48 5.71 10.18 -3.19
N ALA A 49 6.99 10.13 -3.55
CA ALA A 49 7.79 8.91 -3.48
C ALA A 49 7.86 8.32 -2.06
N ASP A 50 7.91 9.17 -1.03
CA ASP A 50 7.92 8.76 0.37
C ASP A 50 6.57 8.14 0.80
N TYR A 51 5.45 8.67 0.30
CA TYR A 51 4.14 8.06 0.48
C TYR A 51 4.05 6.69 -0.19
N VAL A 52 4.47 6.59 -1.45
CA VAL A 52 4.46 5.34 -2.22
C VAL A 52 5.30 4.27 -1.53
N THR A 53 6.51 4.64 -1.11
CA THR A 53 7.46 3.77 -0.39
C THR A 53 6.83 3.22 0.89
N TRP A 54 6.28 4.09 1.74
CA TRP A 54 5.63 3.69 2.99
C TRP A 54 4.37 2.84 2.74
N ALA A 55 3.54 3.22 1.78
CA ALA A 55 2.29 2.52 1.49
C ALA A 55 2.53 1.14 0.89
N LEU A 56 3.56 0.98 0.04
CA LEU A 56 3.99 -0.33 -0.47
C LEU A 56 4.50 -1.21 0.64
N ASP A 57 5.36 -0.71 1.54
CA ASP A 57 5.81 -1.49 2.71
C ASP A 57 4.64 -2.01 3.53
N SER A 58 3.75 -1.11 3.95
CA SER A 58 2.59 -1.48 4.76
C SER A 58 1.67 -2.45 4.04
N THR A 59 1.42 -2.26 2.74
CA THR A 59 0.51 -3.10 1.96
C THR A 59 1.10 -4.48 1.72
N LEU A 60 2.39 -4.57 1.36
CA LEU A 60 3.04 -5.83 1.01
C LEU A 60 3.33 -6.68 2.23
N THR A 61 3.64 -6.09 3.38
CA THR A 61 3.71 -6.82 4.64
C THR A 61 2.36 -7.47 4.98
N ALA A 62 1.26 -6.72 4.87
CA ALA A 62 -0.08 -7.27 5.13
C ALA A 62 -0.46 -8.36 4.11
N LEU A 63 -0.18 -8.15 2.83
CA LEU A 63 -0.46 -9.15 1.78
C LEU A 63 0.35 -10.44 1.97
N ALA A 64 1.62 -10.33 2.38
CA ALA A 64 2.44 -11.51 2.70
C ALA A 64 1.84 -12.29 3.89
N ALA A 65 1.40 -11.61 4.95
CA ALA A 65 0.74 -12.24 6.09
C ALA A 65 -0.58 -12.94 5.72
N HIS A 66 -1.25 -12.50 4.65
CA HIS A 66 -2.48 -13.10 4.12
C HIS A 66 -2.26 -14.03 2.92
N CYS A 67 -1.01 -14.47 2.67
CA CYS A 67 -0.66 -15.39 1.59
C CYS A 67 -1.17 -14.93 0.21
N PHE A 68 -1.11 -13.63 -0.08
CA PHE A 68 -1.46 -13.10 -1.40
C PHE A 68 -0.59 -13.77 -2.49
N PRO A 69 -1.16 -14.29 -3.59
CA PRO A 69 -0.45 -15.17 -4.52
C PRO A 69 0.44 -14.39 -5.50
N VAL A 70 1.43 -13.68 -4.98
CA VAL A 70 2.51 -13.01 -5.69
C VAL A 70 3.82 -13.52 -5.08
N ALA A 71 4.79 -13.86 -5.92
CA ALA A 71 6.10 -14.26 -5.42
C ALA A 71 6.91 -13.03 -5.01
N ARG A 72 6.96 -12.03 -5.90
CA ARG A 72 7.83 -10.87 -5.78
C ARG A 72 7.23 -9.62 -6.39
N ILE A 73 7.52 -8.47 -5.78
CA ILE A 73 7.31 -7.16 -6.38
C ILE A 73 8.63 -6.40 -6.44
N ASP A 74 8.93 -5.79 -7.59
CA ASP A 74 10.12 -4.97 -7.83
C ASP A 74 9.70 -3.55 -8.28
N ALA A 75 9.95 -2.55 -7.43
CA ALA A 75 9.76 -1.13 -7.74
C ALA A 75 11.08 -0.52 -8.23
N GLU A 76 11.21 -0.34 -9.53
CA GLU A 76 12.47 0.00 -10.21
C GLU A 76 12.94 1.43 -9.90
N ASP A 77 12.02 2.38 -9.94
CA ASP A 77 12.25 3.80 -9.64
C ASP A 77 12.62 4.04 -8.17
N LEU A 78 12.18 3.15 -7.27
CA LEU A 78 12.52 3.17 -5.85
C LEU A 78 13.78 2.36 -5.53
N GLY A 79 14.23 1.48 -6.43
CA GLY A 79 15.30 0.52 -6.16
C GLY A 79 14.95 -0.48 -5.05
N ARG A 80 13.68 -0.88 -4.94
CA ARG A 80 13.18 -1.73 -3.85
C ARG A 80 12.53 -3.01 -4.37
N SER A 81 12.69 -4.09 -3.63
CA SER A 81 12.08 -5.39 -3.89
C SER A 81 11.44 -5.95 -2.63
N TRP A 82 10.29 -6.62 -2.79
CA TRP A 82 9.61 -7.35 -1.72
C TRP A 82 9.37 -8.79 -2.18
N ALA A 83 9.83 -9.76 -1.39
CA ALA A 83 9.45 -11.16 -1.56
C ALA A 83 8.23 -11.45 -0.66
N LEU A 84 7.16 -11.99 -1.25
CA LEU A 84 5.90 -12.25 -0.56
C LEU A 84 5.68 -13.74 -0.36
N SER A 85 6.01 -14.56 -1.36
CA SER A 85 5.87 -16.01 -1.29
C SER A 85 6.88 -16.72 -2.21
N ALA A 86 6.97 -18.05 -2.08
CA ALA A 86 7.84 -18.86 -2.94
C ALA A 86 7.29 -19.09 -4.36
N THR A 87 6.00 -18.80 -4.59
CA THR A 87 5.30 -19.09 -5.85
C THR A 87 4.42 -17.93 -6.32
N GLY A 88 4.05 -17.94 -7.60
CA GLY A 88 3.27 -16.86 -8.22
C GLY A 88 4.14 -15.88 -9.03
N PRO A 89 3.53 -14.81 -9.56
CA PRO A 89 4.22 -13.89 -10.45
C PRO A 89 5.31 -13.06 -9.75
N THR A 90 6.31 -12.67 -10.53
CA THR A 90 7.16 -11.51 -10.26
C THR A 90 6.60 -10.30 -11.00
N VAL A 91 6.22 -9.27 -10.25
CA VAL A 91 5.62 -8.05 -10.78
C VAL A 91 6.60 -6.89 -10.69
N THR A 92 6.88 -6.24 -11.82
CA THR A 92 7.86 -5.15 -11.92
C THR A 92 7.21 -3.89 -12.46
N GLY A 93 7.58 -2.74 -11.91
CA GLY A 93 7.18 -1.45 -12.45
C GLY A 93 7.63 -0.29 -11.58
N HIS A 94 7.07 0.90 -11.83
CA HIS A 94 7.27 2.04 -10.93
C HIS A 94 6.42 1.89 -9.67
N GLY A 95 6.92 2.37 -8.54
CA GLY A 95 6.27 2.23 -7.24
C GLY A 95 4.83 2.73 -7.24
N HIS A 96 4.56 3.88 -7.90
CA HIS A 96 3.21 4.44 -7.96
C HIS A 96 2.24 3.53 -8.74
N ALA A 97 2.71 2.89 -9.81
CA ALA A 97 1.92 1.97 -10.63
C ALA A 97 1.62 0.67 -9.88
N LEU A 98 2.62 0.15 -9.16
CA LEU A 98 2.47 -1.03 -8.29
C LEU A 98 1.44 -0.77 -7.19
N LEU A 99 1.56 0.38 -6.50
CA LEU A 99 0.60 0.75 -5.47
C LEU A 99 -0.80 0.99 -6.03
N ALA A 100 -0.91 1.60 -7.21
CA ALA A 100 -2.19 1.83 -7.86
C ALA A 100 -2.93 0.51 -8.14
N TRP A 101 -2.20 -0.50 -8.66
CA TRP A 101 -2.75 -1.83 -8.91
C TRP A 101 -3.26 -2.45 -7.61
N LEU A 102 -2.42 -2.48 -6.56
CA LEU A 102 -2.77 -3.04 -5.25
C LEU A 102 -3.94 -2.30 -4.58
N ALA A 103 -4.05 -0.98 -4.81
CA ALA A 103 -5.11 -0.15 -4.27
C ALA A 103 -6.41 -0.16 -5.10
N GLY A 104 -6.45 -0.92 -6.20
CA GLY A 104 -7.60 -1.00 -7.10
C GLY A 104 -7.87 0.29 -7.89
N ARG A 105 -6.85 1.17 -8.04
CA ARG A 105 -6.96 2.50 -8.68
C ARG A 105 -6.24 2.55 -10.02
N GLY A 106 -6.39 1.46 -10.77
CA GLY A 106 -5.75 1.22 -12.05
C GLY A 106 -4.38 0.57 -11.91
N GLY A 107 -3.98 -0.20 -12.92
CA GLY A 107 -2.59 -0.55 -13.15
C GLY A 107 -2.07 0.31 -14.30
N ASP A 108 -0.83 0.80 -14.20
CA ASP A 108 -0.18 1.39 -15.37
C ASP A 108 -0.02 0.29 -16.43
N PRO A 109 -0.30 0.53 -17.73
CA PRO A 109 0.08 -0.39 -18.81
C PRO A 109 1.57 -0.78 -18.80
N ARG A 110 2.42 -0.08 -18.02
CA ARG A 110 3.84 -0.40 -17.81
C ARG A 110 4.12 -1.44 -16.73
N LEU A 111 3.13 -1.95 -15.99
CA LEU A 111 3.35 -3.07 -15.09
C LEU A 111 3.71 -4.32 -15.91
N ARG A 112 4.85 -4.91 -15.58
CA ARG A 112 5.34 -6.14 -16.20
C ARG A 112 5.17 -7.28 -15.22
N SER A 113 4.71 -8.42 -15.71
CA SER A 113 4.54 -9.63 -14.93
C SER A 113 4.89 -10.83 -15.79
N ASP A 114 5.58 -11.81 -15.21
CA ASP A 114 5.92 -13.07 -15.88
C ASP A 114 4.73 -14.04 -15.95
N GLN A 115 3.70 -13.83 -15.15
CA GLN A 115 2.43 -14.59 -15.13
C GLN A 115 1.23 -13.62 -15.02
N PRO A 116 -0.01 -14.09 -15.26
CA PRO A 116 -1.20 -13.26 -15.04
C PRO A 116 -1.27 -12.68 -13.62
N LEU A 117 -1.63 -11.40 -13.50
CA LEU A 117 -1.75 -10.74 -12.20
C LEU A 117 -2.98 -11.24 -11.45
N PRO A 118 -2.84 -11.66 -10.17
CA PRO A 118 -4.00 -11.95 -9.33
C PRO A 118 -4.76 -10.67 -8.99
N THR A 119 -6.06 -10.81 -8.71
CA THR A 119 -6.88 -9.70 -8.21
C THR A 119 -6.50 -9.37 -6.77
N PRO A 120 -6.06 -8.13 -6.45
CA PRO A 120 -5.79 -7.73 -5.08
C PRO A 120 -7.05 -7.81 -4.18
N PRO A 121 -6.92 -8.14 -2.89
CA PRO A 121 -8.03 -8.08 -1.96
C PRO A 121 -8.48 -6.62 -1.74
N ARG A 122 -9.56 -6.42 -0.97
CA ARG A 122 -10.01 -5.09 -0.60
C ARG A 122 -8.88 -4.32 0.10
N TRP A 123 -8.58 -3.15 -0.44
CA TRP A 123 -7.56 -2.24 0.07
C TRP A 123 -8.20 -1.01 0.75
N PRO A 124 -7.59 -0.43 1.79
CA PRO A 124 -6.39 -0.91 2.47
C PRO A 124 -6.66 -2.07 3.44
N LEU A 125 -5.64 -2.90 3.64
CA LEU A 125 -5.60 -3.90 4.71
C LEU A 125 -5.21 -3.26 6.05
N PRO A 126 -5.63 -3.85 7.18
CA PRO A 126 -5.02 -3.55 8.47
C PRO A 126 -3.50 -3.78 8.41
N PRO A 127 -2.70 -2.98 9.14
CA PRO A 127 -1.26 -3.20 9.19
C PRO A 127 -0.92 -4.48 9.95
N GLU A 128 0.11 -5.17 9.47
CA GLU A 128 0.63 -6.41 10.06
C GLU A 128 2.12 -6.23 10.42
N PRO A 129 2.57 -6.70 11.60
CA PRO A 129 1.73 -7.15 12.71
C PRO A 129 0.89 -5.98 13.25
N GLY A 130 -0.34 -6.27 13.67
CA GLY A 130 -1.19 -5.29 14.34
C GLY A 130 -0.62 -4.85 15.70
N TRP A 131 -1.24 -3.83 16.30
CA TRP A 131 -0.94 -3.41 17.67
C TRP A 131 -1.88 -4.07 18.67
N SER A 132 -1.32 -4.70 19.70
CA SER A 132 -2.02 -5.24 20.87
C SER A 132 -2.18 -4.20 21.97
#